data_AF-A0A8I6RZF4-F1
#
_entry.id   AF-A0A8I6RZF4-F1
#
_cell.length_a   1.000
_cell.length_b   1.000
_cell.length_c   1.000
_cell.angle_alpha   90.00
_cell.angle_beta   90.00
_cell.angle_gamma   90.00
#
_symmetry.space_group_name_H-M   'P 1'
#
loop_
_entity.id
_entity.type
_entity.pdbx_description
1 polymer ?
#
loop_
_entity_poly.entity_id
_entity_poly.type
_entity_poly.pdbx_seq_one_letter_code
_entity_poly.pdbx_strand_id
1 'polypeptide(L)'
;MYSMRNAGNINYETTLGLFSQLNTEELKEFLNNDSKLEDLIKDDKQYKDIEKEKEIIMVSNRSLAEFNLSKEPFMVSLKAQLQELNENCEVLYKSVENKYNEILNKQGTNQLDAKLSLLQTAAAEIEEESEKLSESFLNGDMELDDFLEQFISRRKIMHLHKVKSDKMAEIINQQNQIMNSTNNPISYSMPQNSYNGGIRYGY
;
A
#
# COMPACT_ATOMS: atom_id res chain seq x y z
N MET A 1 -3.56 -10.99 -32.90
CA MET A 1 -4.21 -11.60 -34.07
C MET A 1 -3.34 -12.74 -34.57
N TYR A 2 -3.56 -13.97 -34.09
CA TYR A 2 -2.99 -15.15 -34.72
C TYR A 2 -4.00 -15.63 -35.75
N SER A 3 -3.82 -15.20 -37.00
CA SER A 3 -4.50 -15.85 -38.11
C SER A 3 -3.88 -17.23 -38.24
N MET A 4 -4.54 -18.25 -37.67
CA MET A 4 -4.36 -19.65 -38.04
C MET A 4 -4.69 -19.73 -39.53
N ARG A 5 -3.68 -19.51 -40.36
CA ARG A 5 -3.78 -19.68 -41.81
C ARG A 5 -4.09 -21.16 -42.00
N ASN A 6 -5.28 -21.43 -42.52
CA ASN A 6 -5.77 -22.75 -42.93
C ASN A 6 -4.60 -23.60 -43.40
N ALA A 7 -4.45 -24.82 -42.85
CA ALA A 7 -3.62 -25.85 -43.45
C ALA A 7 -3.89 -25.80 -44.96
N GLY A 8 -2.88 -25.31 -45.69
CA GLY A 8 -3.04 -24.92 -47.09
C GLY A 8 -3.63 -26.10 -47.83
N ASN A 9 -4.64 -25.82 -48.63
CA ASN A 9 -5.30 -26.82 -49.48
C ASN A 9 -4.20 -27.49 -50.33
N ILE A 10 -3.71 -28.65 -49.88
CA ILE A 10 -2.60 -29.36 -50.52
C ILE A 10 -3.09 -29.68 -51.92
N ASN A 11 -2.42 -29.17 -52.94
CA ASN A 11 -2.89 -29.29 -54.31
C ASN A 11 -2.39 -30.63 -54.87
N TYR A 12 -3.12 -31.69 -54.52
CA TYR A 12 -2.84 -33.04 -54.97
C TYR A 12 -2.86 -33.17 -56.50
N GLU A 13 -3.59 -32.32 -57.23
CA GLU A 13 -3.61 -32.34 -58.69
C GLU A 13 -2.25 -32.00 -59.31
N THR A 14 -1.48 -31.11 -58.69
CA THR A 14 -0.19 -30.69 -59.24
C THR A 14 0.88 -31.75 -59.00
N THR A 15 0.83 -32.41 -57.84
CA THR A 15 1.72 -33.53 -57.51
C THR A 15 1.34 -34.81 -58.26
N LEU A 16 0.05 -35.10 -58.45
CA LEU A 16 -0.44 -36.21 -59.29
C LEU A 16 -0.19 -35.99 -60.79
N GLY A 17 -0.19 -34.73 -61.25
CA GLY A 17 0.20 -34.35 -62.60
C GLY A 17 1.67 -34.67 -62.90
N LEU A 18 2.57 -34.53 -61.92
CA LEU A 18 3.98 -34.94 -62.04
C LEU A 18 4.12 -36.46 -62.19
N PHE A 19 3.34 -37.25 -61.43
CA PHE A 19 3.31 -38.71 -61.57
C PHE A 19 2.75 -39.18 -62.92
N SER A 20 1.87 -38.39 -63.55
CA SER A 20 1.29 -38.71 -64.86
C SER A 20 2.30 -38.57 -66.02
N GLN A 21 3.46 -37.94 -65.78
CA GLN A 21 4.54 -37.78 -66.75
C GLN A 21 5.63 -38.86 -66.64
N LEU A 22 5.56 -39.71 -65.61
CA LEU A 22 6.53 -40.78 -65.34
C LEU A 22 6.14 -42.08 -66.04
N ASN A 23 7.14 -42.87 -66.44
CA ASN A 23 6.90 -44.16 -67.09
C ASN A 23 6.60 -45.29 -66.07
N THR A 24 6.09 -46.43 -66.54
CA THR A 24 5.72 -47.57 -65.68
C THR A 24 6.87 -48.21 -64.90
N GLU A 25 8.11 -48.08 -65.37
CA GLU A 25 9.28 -48.58 -64.67
C GLU A 25 9.69 -47.63 -63.54
N GLU A 26 9.68 -46.31 -63.79
CA GLU A 26 9.91 -45.25 -62.82
C GLU A 26 8.86 -45.26 -61.71
N LEU A 27 7.57 -45.41 -62.05
CA LEU A 27 6.49 -45.51 -61.06
C LEU A 27 6.62 -46.75 -60.17
N LYS A 28 7.07 -47.89 -60.73
CA LYS A 28 7.40 -49.08 -59.94
C LYS A 28 8.61 -48.86 -59.05
N GLU A 29 9.58 -48.08 -59.51
CA GLU A 29 10.77 -47.77 -58.71
C GLU A 29 10.43 -46.85 -57.52
N PHE A 30 9.59 -45.84 -57.72
CA PHE A 30 9.08 -45.00 -56.64
C PHE A 30 8.18 -45.77 -55.66
N LEU A 31 7.36 -46.70 -56.15
CA LEU A 31 6.53 -47.56 -55.29
C LEU A 31 7.35 -48.49 -54.39
N ASN A 32 8.54 -48.90 -54.85
CA ASN A 32 9.41 -49.81 -54.12
C ASN A 32 10.53 -49.09 -53.33
N ASN A 33 10.60 -47.76 -53.40
CA ASN A 33 11.62 -46.97 -52.72
C ASN A 33 11.04 -45.65 -52.18
N ASP A 34 10.56 -45.71 -50.95
CA ASP A 34 9.99 -44.58 -50.22
C ASP A 34 10.94 -43.39 -50.11
N SER A 35 12.26 -43.62 -50.07
CA SER A 35 13.26 -42.55 -49.99
C SER A 35 13.27 -41.69 -51.25
N LYS A 36 13.13 -42.31 -52.43
CA LYS A 36 13.04 -41.58 -53.71
C LYS A 36 11.74 -40.79 -53.82
N LEU A 37 10.65 -41.36 -53.32
CA LEU A 37 9.36 -40.68 -53.24
C LEU A 37 9.46 -39.44 -52.34
N GLU A 38 10.13 -39.57 -51.20
CA GLU A 38 10.32 -38.47 -50.25
C GLU A 38 11.18 -37.34 -50.85
N ASP A 39 12.22 -37.68 -51.61
CA ASP A 39 13.07 -36.70 -52.30
C ASP A 39 12.28 -35.92 -53.37
N LEU A 40 11.42 -36.60 -54.14
CA LEU A 40 10.52 -35.95 -55.10
C LEU A 40 9.53 -35.00 -54.41
N ILE A 41 8.98 -35.40 -53.26
CA ILE A 41 8.07 -34.56 -52.47
C ILE A 41 8.83 -33.36 -51.87
N LYS A 42 10.06 -33.54 -51.41
CA LYS A 42 10.92 -32.44 -50.94
C LYS A 42 11.22 -31.44 -52.05
N ASP A 43 11.25 -31.91 -53.30
CA ASP A 43 11.47 -31.07 -54.46
C ASP A 43 10.24 -30.30 -54.94
N ASP A 44 9.04 -30.70 -54.52
CA ASP A 44 7.79 -30.03 -54.83
C ASP A 44 7.78 -28.57 -54.34
N LYS A 45 7.20 -27.70 -55.17
CA LYS A 45 7.14 -26.26 -54.90
C LYS A 45 6.32 -25.95 -53.65
N GLN A 46 5.21 -26.66 -53.42
CA GLN A 46 4.37 -26.43 -52.24
C GLN A 46 5.10 -26.84 -50.96
N TYR A 47 5.83 -27.97 -50.98
CA TYR A 47 6.65 -28.40 -49.86
C TYR A 47 7.73 -27.37 -49.51
N LYS A 48 8.47 -26.87 -50.51
CA LYS A 48 9.50 -25.83 -50.33
C LYS A 48 8.92 -24.51 -49.81
N ASP A 49 7.73 -24.12 -50.27
CA ASP A 49 7.06 -22.89 -49.82
C ASP A 49 6.60 -23.03 -48.34
N ILE A 50 6.09 -24.20 -47.94
CA ILE A 50 5.73 -24.51 -46.54
C ILE A 50 6.96 -24.54 -45.63
N GLU A 51 8.06 -25.18 -46.07
CA GLU A 51 9.28 -25.28 -45.26
C GLU A 51 9.91 -23.89 -45.05
N LYS A 52 9.88 -23.01 -46.05
CA LYS A 52 10.29 -21.61 -45.90
C LYS A 52 9.40 -20.84 -44.93
N GLU A 53 8.07 -21.01 -45.01
CA GLU A 53 7.14 -20.35 -44.08
C GLU A 53 7.39 -20.81 -42.64
N LYS A 54 7.59 -22.12 -42.43
CA LYS A 54 7.99 -22.70 -41.15
C LYS A 54 9.30 -22.11 -40.65
N GLU A 55 10.32 -21.97 -41.50
CA GLU A 55 11.59 -21.34 -41.13
C GLU A 55 11.40 -19.89 -40.71
N ILE A 56 10.63 -19.10 -41.48
CA ILE A 56 10.30 -17.71 -41.14
C ILE A 56 9.60 -17.61 -39.78
N ILE A 57 8.62 -18.49 -39.52
CA ILE A 57 7.91 -18.53 -38.25
C ILE A 57 8.85 -18.93 -37.11
N MET A 58 9.71 -19.92 -37.31
CA MET A 58 10.69 -20.33 -36.29
C MET A 58 11.66 -19.20 -35.94
N VAL A 59 12.20 -18.52 -36.95
CA VAL A 59 13.09 -17.36 -36.74
C VAL A 59 12.35 -16.24 -36.02
N SER A 60 11.13 -15.90 -36.45
CA SER A 60 10.30 -14.87 -35.81
C SER A 60 9.96 -15.21 -34.36
N ASN A 61 9.53 -16.45 -34.09
CA ASN A 61 9.22 -16.92 -32.74
C ASN A 61 10.47 -16.86 -31.85
N ARG A 62 11.62 -17.31 -32.37
CA ARG A 62 12.90 -17.24 -31.66
C ARG A 62 13.28 -15.80 -31.32
N SER A 63 13.20 -14.88 -32.28
CA SER A 63 13.50 -13.45 -32.03
C SER A 63 12.54 -12.84 -31.00
N LEU A 64 11.26 -13.19 -31.03
CA LEU A 64 10.28 -12.78 -30.02
C LEU A 64 10.59 -13.36 -28.63
N ALA A 65 10.97 -14.63 -28.56
CA ALA A 65 11.35 -15.28 -27.32
C ALA A 65 12.62 -14.65 -26.73
N GLU A 66 13.65 -14.43 -27.55
CA GLU A 66 14.88 -13.73 -27.15
C GLU A 66 14.60 -12.30 -26.68
N PHE A 67 13.72 -11.56 -27.37
CA PHE A 67 13.29 -10.24 -26.93
C PHE A 67 12.53 -10.31 -25.59
N ASN A 68 11.59 -11.24 -25.42
CA ASN A 68 10.85 -11.39 -24.16
C ASN A 68 11.80 -11.74 -22.99
N LEU A 69 12.74 -12.64 -23.20
CA LEU A 69 13.77 -12.98 -22.23
C LEU A 69 14.65 -11.76 -21.89
N SER A 70 14.96 -10.91 -22.87
CA SER A 70 15.72 -9.67 -22.62
C SER A 70 14.97 -8.67 -21.72
N LYS A 71 13.63 -8.76 -21.61
CA LYS A 71 12.81 -7.89 -20.76
C LYS A 71 12.64 -8.41 -19.34
N GLU A 72 12.81 -9.71 -19.13
CA GLU A 72 12.73 -10.34 -17.81
C GLU A 72 13.62 -9.65 -16.75
N PRO A 73 14.92 -9.40 -16.96
CA PRO A 73 15.76 -8.80 -15.92
C PRO A 73 15.29 -7.39 -15.52
N PHE A 74 14.81 -6.60 -16.49
CA PHE A 74 14.25 -5.28 -16.21
C PHE A 74 12.97 -5.39 -15.37
N MET A 75 12.06 -6.29 -15.75
CA MET A 75 10.83 -6.53 -15.01
C MET A 75 11.07 -7.01 -13.58
N VAL A 76 12.04 -7.92 -13.38
CA VAL A 76 12.45 -8.39 -12.06
C VAL A 76 13.02 -7.23 -11.24
N SER A 77 13.91 -6.41 -11.82
CA SER A 77 14.49 -5.27 -11.12
C SER A 77 13.44 -4.24 -10.70
N LEU A 78 12.47 -3.95 -11.58
CA LEU A 78 11.42 -2.97 -11.31
C LEU A 78 10.45 -3.47 -10.23
N LYS A 79 10.12 -4.77 -10.25
CA LYS A 79 9.33 -5.39 -9.19
C LYS A 79 10.05 -5.33 -7.84
N ALA A 80 11.36 -5.59 -7.81
CA ALA A 80 12.16 -5.49 -6.59
C ALA A 80 12.18 -4.06 -6.04
N GLN A 81 12.41 -3.05 -6.89
CA GLN A 81 12.36 -1.64 -6.49
C GLN A 81 10.98 -1.22 -5.97
N LEU A 82 9.92 -1.68 -6.63
CA LEU A 82 8.54 -1.40 -6.20
C LEU A 82 8.25 -2.03 -4.83
N GLN A 83 8.71 -3.25 -4.61
CA GLN A 83 8.58 -3.93 -3.33
C GLN A 83 9.34 -3.18 -2.23
N GLU A 84 10.60 -2.79 -2.47
CA GLU A 84 11.41 -2.02 -1.53
C GLU A 84 10.74 -0.67 -1.20
N LEU A 85 10.22 0.04 -2.21
CA LEU A 85 9.51 1.30 -2.00
C LEU A 85 8.23 1.09 -1.19
N ASN A 86 7.48 0.01 -1.44
CA ASN A 86 6.28 -0.31 -0.68
C ASN A 86 6.60 -0.63 0.78
N GLU A 87 7.65 -1.42 1.03
CA GLU A 87 8.13 -1.72 2.39
C GLU A 87 8.56 -0.44 3.12
N ASN A 88 9.31 0.44 2.45
CA ASN A 88 9.68 1.75 2.99
C ASN A 88 8.47 2.63 3.30
N CYS A 89 7.47 2.65 2.42
CA CYS A 89 6.22 3.36 2.64
C CYS A 89 5.46 2.82 3.86
N GLU A 90 5.37 1.50 4.03
CA GLU A 90 4.72 0.89 5.21
C GLU A 90 5.44 1.26 6.51
N VAL A 91 6.78 1.24 6.51
CA VAL A 91 7.58 1.63 7.68
C VAL A 91 7.36 3.11 8.02
N LEU A 92 7.40 3.99 7.01
CA LEU A 92 7.14 5.42 7.19
C LEU A 92 5.73 5.67 7.70
N TYR A 93 4.72 4.99 7.13
CA TYR A 93 3.34 5.11 7.55
C TYR A 93 3.17 4.70 9.01
N LYS A 94 3.69 3.54 9.42
CA LYS A 94 3.69 3.09 10.82
C LYS A 94 4.41 4.08 11.74
N SER A 95 5.52 4.68 11.29
CA SER A 95 6.24 5.70 12.06
C SER A 95 5.39 6.96 12.28
N VAL A 96 4.70 7.43 11.24
CA VAL A 96 3.79 8.58 11.33
C VAL A 96 2.59 8.26 12.23
N GLU A 97 1.98 7.10 12.06
CA GLU A 97 0.87 6.63 12.88
C GLU A 97 1.26 6.55 14.37
N ASN A 98 2.43 5.99 14.68
CA ASN A 98 2.94 5.93 16.05
C ASN A 98 3.17 7.33 16.63
N LYS A 99 3.79 8.25 15.88
CA LYS A 99 3.98 9.64 16.31
C LYS A 99 2.66 10.37 16.50
N TYR A 100 1.70 10.15 15.61
CA TYR A 100 0.36 10.72 15.73
C TYR A 100 -0.33 10.23 17.00
N ASN A 101 -0.32 8.92 17.27
CA ASN A 101 -0.89 8.34 18.48
C ASN A 101 -0.17 8.83 19.74
N GLU A 102 1.15 8.96 19.73
CA GLU A 102 1.90 9.56 20.85
C GLU A 102 1.48 11.01 21.10
N ILE A 103 1.34 11.81 20.04
CA ILE A 103 0.90 13.20 20.14
C ILE A 103 -0.52 13.23 20.66
N LEU A 104 -1.44 12.40 20.14
CA LEU A 104 -2.83 12.34 20.60
C LEU A 104 -2.91 11.97 22.09
N ASN A 105 -2.12 10.99 22.53
CA ASN A 105 -2.04 10.59 23.93
C ASN A 105 -1.47 11.69 24.84
N LYS A 106 -0.48 12.46 24.35
CA LYS A 106 0.14 13.59 25.09
C LYS A 106 -0.70 14.88 25.04
N GLN A 107 -1.39 15.12 23.93
CA GLN A 107 -2.25 16.28 23.68
C GLN A 107 -3.66 16.09 24.21
N GLY A 108 -4.00 14.89 24.71
CA GLY A 108 -5.33 14.59 25.23
C GLY A 108 -5.82 15.78 26.05
N THR A 109 -6.82 16.48 25.52
CA THR A 109 -7.58 17.54 26.20
C THR A 109 -8.00 17.03 27.58
N ASN A 110 -8.32 15.73 27.67
CA ASN A 110 -8.49 14.95 28.90
C ASN A 110 -7.41 15.19 29.98
N GLN A 111 -6.13 15.35 29.63
CA GLN A 111 -5.06 15.60 30.60
C GLN A 111 -5.08 17.04 31.12
N LEU A 112 -5.41 18.03 30.27
CA LEU A 112 -5.53 19.42 30.70
C LEU A 112 -6.81 19.63 31.51
N ASP A 113 -7.94 19.08 31.07
CA ASP A 113 -9.21 19.12 31.80
C ASP A 113 -9.11 18.40 33.15
N ALA A 114 -8.43 17.25 33.22
CA ALA A 114 -8.17 16.56 34.49
C ALA A 114 -7.28 17.38 35.43
N LYS A 115 -6.23 18.04 34.91
CA LYS A 115 -5.38 18.94 35.71
C LYS A 115 -6.13 20.17 36.20
N LEU A 116 -7.01 20.75 35.38
CA LEU A 116 -7.87 21.85 35.77
C LEU A 116 -8.81 21.43 36.91
N SER A 117 -9.46 20.27 36.77
CA SER A 117 -10.33 19.71 37.81
C SER A 117 -9.58 19.50 39.13
N LEU A 118 -8.38 18.91 39.08
CA LEU A 118 -7.54 18.72 40.26
C LEU A 118 -7.22 20.05 40.96
N LEU A 119 -6.91 21.09 40.19
CA LEU A 119 -6.58 22.40 40.73
C LEU A 119 -7.79 23.09 41.37
N GLN A 120 -8.98 22.92 40.78
CA GLN A 120 -10.24 23.41 41.35
C GLN A 120 -10.57 22.71 42.67
N THR A 121 -10.41 21.39 42.72
CA THR A 121 -10.58 20.62 43.97
C THR A 121 -9.62 21.09 45.04
N ALA A 122 -8.33 21.23 44.73
CA ALA A 122 -7.34 21.72 45.69
C ALA A 122 -7.63 23.16 46.16
N ALA A 123 -8.20 24.02 45.30
CA ALA A 123 -8.63 25.36 45.70
C ALA A 123 -9.81 25.31 46.69
N ALA A 124 -10.79 24.44 46.42
CA ALA A 124 -11.97 24.24 47.27
C ALA A 124 -11.60 23.63 48.64
N GLU A 125 -10.69 22.64 48.66
CA GLU A 125 -10.19 22.03 49.90
C GLU A 125 -9.51 23.07 50.81
N ILE A 126 -8.61 23.89 50.25
CA ILE A 126 -7.92 24.93 51.04
C ILE A 126 -8.90 26.05 51.45
N GLU A 127 -9.91 26.34 50.65
CA GLU A 127 -10.98 27.26 51.02
C GLU A 127 -11.76 26.75 52.25
N GLU A 128 -12.16 25.48 52.25
CA GLU A 128 -12.81 24.82 53.38
C GLU A 128 -11.90 24.80 54.62
N GLU A 129 -10.61 24.48 54.47
CA GLU A 129 -9.64 24.56 55.58
C GLU A 129 -9.54 25.97 56.17
N SER A 130 -9.55 27.01 55.31
CA SER A 130 -9.49 28.40 55.77
C SER A 130 -10.78 28.82 56.48
N GLU A 131 -11.92 28.26 56.10
CA GLU A 131 -13.20 28.50 56.79
C GLU A 131 -13.21 27.83 58.16
N LYS A 132 -12.76 26.58 58.26
CA LYS A 132 -12.60 25.87 59.53
C LYS A 132 -11.71 26.62 60.52
N LEU A 133 -10.60 27.21 60.05
CA LEU A 133 -9.77 28.08 60.89
C LEU A 133 -10.53 29.31 61.40
N SER A 134 -11.35 29.92 60.54
CA SER A 134 -12.17 31.08 60.90
C SER A 134 -13.20 30.71 61.96
N GLU A 135 -13.86 29.56 61.82
CA GLU A 135 -14.79 29.04 62.82
C GLU A 135 -14.10 28.76 64.16
N SER A 136 -12.96 28.06 64.16
CA SER A 136 -12.18 27.80 65.39
C SER A 136 -11.75 29.09 66.10
N PHE A 137 -11.32 30.11 65.36
CA PHE A 137 -10.99 31.41 65.93
C PHE A 137 -12.21 32.11 66.55
N LEU A 138 -13.36 32.11 65.87
CA LEU A 138 -14.60 32.70 66.38
C LEU A 138 -15.14 31.98 67.62
N ASN A 139 -14.89 30.68 67.75
CA ASN A 139 -15.24 29.89 68.93
C ASN A 139 -14.27 30.11 70.11
N GLY A 140 -13.14 30.79 69.89
CA GLY A 140 -12.12 31.02 70.91
C GLY A 140 -11.16 29.84 71.12
N ASP A 141 -11.14 28.87 70.21
CA ASP A 141 -10.27 27.69 70.27
C ASP A 141 -8.83 27.98 69.78
N MET A 142 -8.57 29.21 69.32
CA MET A 142 -7.31 29.61 68.68
C MET A 142 -6.95 31.06 69.04
N GLU A 143 -5.65 31.32 69.27
CA GLU A 143 -5.14 32.66 69.50
C GLU A 143 -5.02 33.48 68.21
N LEU A 144 -5.08 34.80 68.32
CA LEU A 144 -5.11 35.71 67.17
C LEU A 144 -3.87 35.57 66.27
N ASP A 145 -2.68 35.50 66.87
CA ASP A 145 -1.43 35.46 66.10
C ASP A 145 -1.32 34.16 65.28
N ASP A 146 -1.68 33.02 65.89
CA ASP A 146 -1.73 31.71 65.23
C ASP A 146 -2.78 31.66 64.11
N PHE A 147 -3.95 32.29 64.32
CA PHE A 147 -4.99 32.43 63.30
C PHE A 147 -4.47 33.21 62.10
N LEU A 148 -3.87 34.39 62.34
CA LEU A 148 -3.40 35.27 61.26
C LEU A 148 -2.32 34.59 60.42
N GLU A 149 -1.35 33.91 61.04
CA GLU A 149 -0.29 33.21 60.32
C GLU A 149 -0.87 32.11 59.41
N GLN A 150 -1.72 31.25 59.96
CA GLN A 150 -2.28 30.11 59.23
C GLN A 150 -3.32 30.49 58.18
N PHE A 151 -4.21 31.43 58.50
CA PHE A 151 -5.29 31.86 57.61
C PHE A 151 -4.74 32.61 56.40
N ILE A 152 -3.82 33.56 56.60
CA ILE A 152 -3.20 34.32 55.49
C ILE A 152 -2.43 33.37 54.57
N SER A 153 -1.68 32.42 55.13
CA SER A 153 -0.94 31.42 54.35
C SER A 153 -1.87 30.58 53.47
N ARG A 154 -2.95 30.03 54.05
CA ARG A 154 -3.93 29.22 53.30
C ARG A 154 -4.69 30.03 52.25
N ARG A 155 -5.19 31.22 52.58
CA ARG A 155 -5.91 32.09 51.62
C ARG A 155 -5.00 32.51 50.46
N LYS A 156 -3.72 32.76 50.71
CA LYS A 156 -2.74 33.05 49.65
C LYS A 156 -2.61 31.89 48.66
N ILE A 157 -2.51 30.65 49.16
CA ILE A 157 -2.41 29.46 48.29
C ILE A 157 -3.72 29.22 47.55
N MET A 158 -4.87 29.32 48.23
CA MET A 158 -6.19 29.18 47.63
C MET A 158 -6.40 30.16 46.48
N HIS A 159 -6.12 31.46 46.70
CA HIS A 159 -6.25 32.47 45.64
C HIS A 159 -5.28 32.22 44.49
N LEU A 160 -4.05 31.74 44.76
CA LEU A 160 -3.13 31.35 43.72
C LEU A 160 -3.67 30.17 42.87
N HIS A 161 -4.30 29.18 43.50
CA HIS A 161 -4.93 28.07 42.78
C HIS A 161 -6.15 28.53 41.98
N LYS A 162 -7.01 29.42 42.50
CA LYS A 162 -8.13 30.01 41.74
C LYS A 162 -7.64 30.76 40.50
N VAL A 163 -6.66 31.65 40.65
CA VAL A 163 -6.09 32.40 39.51
C VAL A 163 -5.47 31.46 38.46
N LYS A 164 -4.74 30.42 38.91
CA LYS A 164 -4.17 29.43 37.99
C LYS A 164 -5.26 28.62 37.29
N SER A 165 -6.35 28.28 37.97
CA SER A 165 -7.49 27.56 37.42
C SER A 165 -8.20 28.40 36.35
N ASP A 166 -8.50 29.66 36.67
CA ASP A 166 -9.14 30.60 35.73
C ASP A 166 -8.28 30.77 34.48
N LYS A 167 -6.96 30.95 34.64
CA LYS A 167 -6.06 31.10 33.49
C LYS A 167 -5.96 29.82 32.66
N MET A 168 -5.96 28.66 33.30
CA MET A 168 -5.91 27.38 32.61
C MET A 168 -7.20 27.11 31.83
N ALA A 169 -8.37 27.46 32.39
CA ALA A 169 -9.66 27.37 31.69
C ALA A 169 -9.69 28.29 30.45
N GLU A 170 -9.11 29.49 30.54
CA GLU A 170 -8.96 30.40 29.39
C GLU A 170 -8.10 29.77 28.28
N ILE A 171 -6.96 29.17 28.64
CA ILE A 171 -6.04 28.51 27.68
C ILE A 171 -6.72 27.33 26.99
N ILE A 172 -7.43 26.49 27.75
CA ILE A 172 -8.16 25.33 27.19
C ILE A 172 -9.24 25.80 26.21
N ASN A 173 -10.00 26.84 26.55
CA ASN A 173 -11.01 27.41 25.67
C ASN A 173 -10.41 27.98 24.38
N GLN A 174 -9.28 28.70 24.46
CA GLN A 174 -8.57 29.20 23.28
C GLN A 174 -8.07 28.05 22.39
N GLN A 175 -7.51 27.00 22.98
CA GLN A 175 -7.04 25.83 22.24
C GLN A 175 -8.18 25.10 21.51
N ASN A 176 -9.32 24.91 22.16
CA ASN A 176 -10.50 24.28 21.56
C ASN A 176 -11.07 25.10 20.38
N GLN A 177 -11.03 26.44 20.46
CA GLN A 177 -11.43 27.32 19.35
C GLN A 177 -10.51 27.18 18.13
N ILE A 178 -9.20 27.04 18.36
CA ILE A 178 -8.21 26.84 17.28
C ILE A 178 -8.41 25.48 16.62
N MET A 179 -8.58 24.40 17.39
CA MET A 179 -8.75 23.04 16.87
C MET A 179 -10.04 22.88 16.04
N ASN A 180 -11.12 23.56 16.41
CA ASN A 180 -12.37 23.56 15.64
C ASN A 180 -12.26 24.27 14.28
N SER A 181 -11.27 25.14 14.09
CA SER A 181 -11.04 25.87 12.83
C SER A 181 -10.19 25.09 11.83
N THR A 182 -9.47 24.04 12.26
CA THR A 182 -8.51 23.28 11.44
C THR A 182 -8.96 21.86 11.05
N ASN A 183 -10.13 21.40 11.51
CA ASN A 183 -10.61 20.04 11.23
C ASN A 183 -11.26 19.91 9.84
N ASN A 184 -10.44 19.77 8.80
CA ASN A 184 -10.78 18.98 7.63
C ASN A 184 -10.14 17.60 7.80
N PRO A 185 -10.92 16.52 8.03
CA PRO A 185 -10.34 15.19 8.17
C PRO A 185 -9.81 14.76 6.80
N ILE A 186 -8.48 14.76 6.64
CA ILE A 186 -7.87 14.10 5.49
C ILE A 186 -7.93 12.59 5.77
N SER A 187 -8.94 11.93 5.22
CA SER A 187 -9.01 10.47 5.21
C SER A 187 -7.95 9.93 4.26
N TYR A 188 -6.78 9.60 4.78
CA TYR A 188 -5.80 8.81 4.03
C TYR A 188 -6.18 7.34 4.17
N SER A 189 -7.08 6.85 3.31
CA SER A 189 -7.25 5.41 3.11
C SER A 189 -6.15 4.90 2.17
N MET A 190 -5.49 3.80 2.57
CA MET A 190 -4.55 3.08 1.71
C MET A 190 -5.24 2.64 0.42
N PRO A 191 -4.67 2.88 -0.77
CA PRO A 191 -5.10 2.19 -1.99
C PRO A 191 -4.88 0.70 -1.78
N GLN A 192 -5.96 -0.08 -1.74
CA GLN A 192 -5.87 -1.54 -1.75
C GLN A 192 -5.17 -1.97 -3.03
N ASN A 193 -3.96 -2.50 -2.90
CA ASN A 193 -3.15 -2.96 -4.01
C ASN A 193 -3.74 -4.28 -4.53
N SER A 194 -4.77 -4.22 -5.37
CA SER A 194 -5.32 -5.36 -6.10
C SER A 194 -4.42 -5.71 -7.29
N TYR A 195 -3.20 -6.19 -7.01
CA TYR A 195 -2.44 -6.94 -8.01
C TYR A 195 -2.77 -8.42 -7.88
N ASN A 196 -3.98 -8.79 -8.29
CA ASN A 196 -4.31 -10.18 -8.63
C ASN A 196 -3.78 -10.47 -10.05
N GLY A 197 -2.46 -10.41 -10.22
CA GLY A 197 -1.75 -10.69 -11.47
C GLY A 197 -1.38 -12.18 -11.59
N GLY A 198 -2.34 -13.07 -11.34
CA GLY A 198 -2.16 -14.49 -11.64
C GLY A 198 -2.16 -14.71 -13.14
N ILE A 199 -0.98 -14.68 -13.77
CA ILE A 199 -0.80 -15.19 -15.13
C ILE A 199 -1.01 -16.70 -15.04
N ARG A 200 -2.26 -17.13 -15.24
CA ARG A 200 -2.62 -18.52 -15.53
C ARG A 200 -2.04 -18.82 -16.91
N TYR A 201 -0.88 -19.47 -16.93
CA TYR A 201 -0.45 -20.22 -18.11
C TYR A 201 -1.49 -21.31 -18.34
N GLY A 202 -2.33 -21.14 -19.36
CA GLY A 202 -3.16 -22.21 -19.90
C GLY A 202 -2.24 -23.17 -20.64
N TYR A 203 -2.13 -24.38 -20.10
CA TYR A 203 -1.73 -25.56 -20.87
C TYR A 203 -2.94 -26.11 -21.60
#